data_AF-K1S910-F1
#
_entry.id   AF-K1S910-F1
#
_cell.length_a   1.000
_cell.length_b   1.000
_cell.length_c   1.000
_cell.angle_alpha   90.00
_cell.angle_beta   90.00
_cell.angle_gamma   90.00
#
_symmetry.space_group_name_H-M   'P 1'
#
loop_
_entity.id
_entity.type
_entity.pdbx_description
1 polymer ?
#
loop_
_entity_poly.entity_id
_entity_poly.type
_entity_poly.pdbx_seq_one_letter_code
_entity_poly.pdbx_strand_id
1 'polypeptide(L)' 'MPGHMGCVKVTVQNLEVVRVDAEKNLLLVKGAVPGPKKALVTIKETVKVEA' A
#
# COMPACT_ATOMS: atom_id res chain seq x y z
N MET A 1 -21.56 12.26 -17.74
CA MET A 1 -20.89 13.56 -17.54
C MET A 1 -19.42 13.31 -17.24
N PRO A 2 -18.48 14.05 -17.84
CA PRO A 2 -17.08 14.00 -17.42
C PRO A 2 -16.96 14.48 -15.97
N GLY A 3 -16.17 13.78 -15.16
CA GLY A 3 -15.95 14.05 -13.74
C GLY A 3 -14.48 13.96 -13.37
N HIS A 4 -14.12 14.50 -12.21
CA HIS A 4 -12.74 14.47 -11.71
C HIS A 4 -12.34 13.04 -11.32
N MET A 5 -11.25 12.52 -11.91
CA MET A 5 -10.71 11.20 -11.61
C MET A 5 -9.50 11.32 -10.67
N GLY A 6 -9.45 10.49 -9.63
CA GLY A 6 -8.38 10.50 -8.64
C GLY A 6 -8.70 11.33 -7.38
N CYS A 7 -7.67 11.57 -6.55
CA CYS A 7 -7.84 12.14 -5.20
C CYS A 7 -8.80 11.33 -4.30
N VAL A 8 -8.93 10.03 -4.57
CA VAL A 8 -9.76 9.11 -3.80
C VAL A 8 -8.88 8.17 -2.98
N LYS A 9 -9.38 7.77 -1.81
CA LYS A 9 -8.70 6.80 -0.95
C LYS A 9 -8.90 5.39 -1.52
N VAL A 10 -7.81 4.76 -1.94
CA VAL A 10 -7.81 3.39 -2.48
C VAL A 10 -7.00 2.49 -1.56
N THR A 11 -7.47 1.27 -1.35
CA THR A 11 -6.78 0.24 -0.56
C THR A 11 -6.46 -0.93 -1.48
N VAL A 12 -5.17 -1.28 -1.58
CA VAL A 12 -4.73 -2.52 -2.24
C VAL A 12 -4.57 -3.58 -1.15
N GLN A 13 -5.25 -4.70 -1.32
CA GLN A 13 -5.22 -5.84 -0.37
C GLN A 13 -4.26 -6.91 -0.87
N ASN A 14 -3.88 -7.84 0.02
CA ASN A 14 -3.03 -9.01 -0.29
C ASN A 14 -1.63 -8.64 -0.82
N LEU A 15 -1.05 -7.57 -0.29
CA LEU A 15 0.34 -7.24 -0.55
C LEU A 15 1.26 -8.03 0.39
N GLU A 16 2.31 -8.63 -0.18
CA GLU A 16 3.28 -9.44 0.55
C GLU A 16 4.44 -8.57 1.04
N VAL A 17 4.81 -8.70 2.32
CA VAL A 17 5.99 -8.03 2.89
C VAL A 17 7.20 -8.92 2.66
N VAL A 18 8.12 -8.48 1.81
CA VAL A 18 9.30 -9.27 1.40
C VAL A 18 10.40 -9.21 2.46
N ARG A 19 10.61 -8.03 3.06
CA ARG A 19 11.67 -7.80 4.02
C ARG A 19 11.38 -6.58 4.88
N VAL A 20 11.80 -6.65 6.14
CA VAL A 20 11.75 -5.54 7.09
C VAL A 20 13.17 -5.24 7.53
N ASP A 21 13.66 -4.04 7.22
CA ASP A 21 14.97 -3.56 7.65
C ASP A 21 14.77 -2.53 8.78
N ALA A 22 14.76 -3.02 10.02
CA ALA A 22 14.56 -2.19 11.21
C ALA A 22 15.66 -1.14 11.40
N GLU A 23 16.91 -1.44 11.01
CA GLU A 23 18.03 -0.49 11.12
C GLU A 23 17.82 0.78 10.29
N LYS A 24 17.16 0.66 9.14
CA LYS A 24 16.89 1.77 8.22
C LYS A 24 15.45 2.25 8.29
N ASN A 25 14.63 1.65 9.16
CA ASN A 25 13.17 1.83 9.21
C ASN A 25 12.51 1.66 7.83
N LEU A 26 12.95 0.65 7.07
CA LEU A 26 12.41 0.37 5.74
C LEU A 26 11.58 -0.92 5.76
N LEU A 27 10.48 -0.90 5.00
CA LEU A 27 9.61 -2.04 4.81
C LEU A 27 9.41 -2.26 3.31
N LEU A 28 9.87 -3.41 2.82
CA LEU A 28 9.82 -3.78 1.41
C LEU A 28 8.54 -4.56 1.15
N VAL A 29 7.66 -3.97 0.34
CA VAL A 29 6.37 -4.56 -0.08
C VAL A 29 6.47 -4.99 -1.54
N LYS A 30 6.00 -6.20 -1.84
CA LYS A 30 5.85 -6.70 -3.20
C LYS A 30 4.52 -6.22 -3.78
N GLY A 31 4.60 -5.48 -4.87
CA GLY A 31 3.43 -5.00 -5.60
C GLY A 31 3.38 -3.47 -5.69
N ALA A 32 2.20 -2.96 -6.07
CA ALA A 32 1.97 -1.54 -6.27
C ALA A 32 1.32 -0.90 -5.04
N VAL A 33 1.88 0.23 -4.59
CA VAL A 33 1.31 1.07 -3.53
C VAL A 33 0.56 2.24 -4.17
N PRO A 34 -0.67 2.55 -3.74
CA PRO A 34 -1.43 3.66 -4.31
C PRO A 34 -0.82 5.01 -3.94
N GLY A 35 -0.79 5.91 -4.92
CA GLY A 35 -0.29 7.28 -4.74
C GLY A 35 1.16 7.48 -5.20
N PRO A 36 1.61 8.75 -5.26
CA PRO A 36 2.96 9.09 -5.69
C PRO A 36 4.01 8.80 -4.61
N LYS A 37 5.29 8.84 -4.99
CA LYS A 37 6.42 8.76 -4.05
C LYS A 37 6.29 9.87 -2.99
N LYS A 38 6.64 9.55 -1.74
CA LYS A 38 6.54 10.42 -0.55
C LYS A 38 5.10 10.75 -0.09
N ALA A 39 4.08 10.09 -0.64
CA ALA A 39 2.73 10.18 -0.08
C ALA A 39 2.63 9.44 1.27
N LEU A 40 1.70 9.87 2.12
CA LEU A 40 1.35 9.16 3.33
C LEU A 40 0.52 7.93 2.99
N VAL A 41 0.92 6.79 3.54
CA VAL A 41 0.23 5.50 3.38
C VAL A 41 -0.11 4.94 4.75
N THR A 42 -1.24 4.23 4.84
CA THR A 42 -1.65 3.55 6.07
C THR A 42 -1.57 2.06 5.85
N ILE A 43 -0.72 1.39 6.60
CA ILE A 43 -0.58 -0.07 6.59
C ILE A 43 -1.52 -0.64 7.65
N LYS A 44 -2.29 -1.67 7.29
CA LYS A 44 -3.19 -2.41 8.18
C LYS A 44 -3.07 -3.89 7.86
N GLU A 45 -3.37 -4.74 8.84
CA GLU A 45 -3.47 -6.18 8.62
C GLU A 45 -4.57 -6.48 7.60
N THR A 46 -4.32 -7.45 6.71
CA THR A 46 -5.30 -7.84 5.71
C THR A 46 -6.44 -8.61 6.37
N VAL A 47 -7.68 -8.27 6.00
CA VAL A 47 -8.88 -9.00 6.46
C VAL A 47 -9.21 -10.19 5.56
N LYS A 48 -8.58 -10.26 4.38
CA LYS A 48 -8.72 -11.37 3.44
C LYS A 48 -7.38 -12.10 3.41
N VAL A 49 -7.31 -13.22 4.13
CA VAL A 49 -6.19 -14.14 4.04
C VAL A 49 -6.68 -15.29 3.18
N GLU A 50 -6.20 -15.38 1.94
CA GLU A 50 -6.36 -16.63 1.18
C GLU A 50 -5.41 -17.66 1.82
N ALA A 51 -5.97 -18.81 2.17
CA ALA A 51 -5.29 -19.90 2.88
C ALA A 51 -4.34 -20.68 1.97
#